data_AF-F2NG44-F1
#
_entry.id   AF-F2NG44-F1
#
_cell.length_a   1.000
_cell.length_b   1.000
_cell.length_c   1.000
_cell.angle_alpha   90.00
_cell.angle_beta   90.00
_cell.angle_gamma   90.00
#
_symmetry.space_group_name_H-M   'P 1'
#
loop_
_entity.id
_entity.type
_entity.pdbx_description
1 polymer ?
#
loop_
_entity_poly.entity_id
_entity_poly.type
_entity_poly.pdbx_seq_one_letter_code
_entity_poly.pdbx_strand_id
1 'polypeptide(L)'
;MDAAAKRYTGPGHRLFHHTLETAVMFENYYKKFDVGLSHQARLEVALHIAFDKGIINGLDLALMRELTKAWSPKKKGSRIF
;
A
#
# COMPACT_ATOMS: atom_id res chain seq x y z
N MET A 1 5.51 -3.84 7.66
CA MET A 1 5.03 -2.43 7.69
C MET A 1 5.76 -1.73 8.80
N ASP A 2 6.64 -0.82 8.41
CA ASP A 2 7.52 -0.05 9.28
C ASP A 2 6.71 0.93 10.16
N ALA A 3 7.22 1.28 11.33
CA ALA A 3 6.52 2.08 12.33
C ALA A 3 6.06 3.46 11.80
N ALA A 4 6.74 3.97 10.78
CA ALA A 4 6.37 5.19 10.06
C ALA A 4 5.02 5.05 9.32
N ALA A 5 4.78 3.91 8.65
CA ALA A 5 3.54 3.69 7.91
C ALA A 5 2.31 3.68 8.85
N LYS A 6 2.45 3.10 10.06
CA LYS A 6 1.39 3.05 11.08
C LYS A 6 0.95 4.42 11.62
N ARG A 7 1.85 5.43 11.62
CA ARG A 7 1.50 6.78 12.06
C ARG A 7 0.65 7.55 11.04
N TYR A 8 0.75 7.19 9.76
CA TYR A 8 -0.01 7.83 8.68
C TYR A 8 -1.19 6.98 8.17
N THR A 9 -1.26 5.68 8.50
CA THR A 9 -2.44 4.81 8.27
C THR A 9 -3.44 4.93 9.43
N GLY A 10 -3.85 6.16 9.74
CA GLY A 10 -5.06 6.41 10.52
C GLY A 10 -6.30 6.43 9.61
N PRO A 11 -7.53 6.44 10.16
CA PRO A 11 -8.77 6.56 9.38
C PRO A 11 -8.84 7.80 8.48
N GLY A 12 -7.94 8.77 8.66
CA GLY A 12 -7.79 9.94 7.79
C GLY A 12 -7.43 9.63 6.34
N HIS A 13 -6.88 8.44 6.03
CA HIS A 13 -6.64 8.02 4.65
C HIS A 13 -7.94 7.89 3.82
N ARG A 14 -9.07 7.56 4.48
CA ARG A 14 -10.39 7.50 3.83
C ARG A 14 -11.00 8.88 3.54
N LEU A 15 -10.42 9.95 4.07
CA LEU A 15 -10.94 11.32 3.93
C LEU A 15 -10.30 12.10 2.76
N PHE A 16 -9.28 11.53 2.11
CA PHE A 16 -8.70 12.12 0.92
C PHE A 16 -9.34 11.53 -0.33
N HIS A 17 -9.83 12.40 -1.22
CA HIS A 17 -10.23 11.97 -2.56
C HIS A 17 -8.97 11.54 -3.31
N HIS A 18 -8.87 10.26 -3.66
CA HIS A 18 -7.70 9.74 -4.33
C HIS A 18 -7.77 10.13 -5.81
N THR A 19 -6.82 10.94 -6.25
CA THR A 19 -6.67 11.32 -7.66
C THR A 19 -5.30 10.91 -8.19
N LEU A 20 -5.12 10.97 -9.52
CA LEU A 20 -3.81 10.70 -10.14
C LEU A 20 -2.74 11.69 -9.65
N GLU A 21 -3.11 12.95 -9.42
CA GLU A 21 -2.23 13.96 -8.85
C GLU A 21 -1.75 13.55 -7.45
N THR A 22 -2.62 12.94 -6.66
CA THR A 22 -2.26 12.39 -5.34
C THR A 22 -1.26 11.26 -5.48
N ALA A 23 -1.43 10.34 -6.46
CA ALA A 23 -0.49 9.25 -6.69
C ALA A 23 0.91 9.78 -7.08
N VAL A 24 0.98 10.79 -7.94
CA VAL A 24 2.23 11.44 -8.35
C VAL A 24 2.87 12.21 -7.18
N MET A 25 2.07 12.87 -6.35
CA MET A 25 2.57 13.56 -5.14
C MET A 25 3.23 12.56 -4.17
N PHE A 26 2.56 11.44 -3.89
CA PHE A 26 3.10 10.39 -3.01
C PHE A 26 4.37 9.74 -3.59
N GLU A 27 4.39 9.45 -4.89
CA GLU A 27 5.59 8.96 -5.59
C GLU A 27 6.76 9.94 -5.40
N ASN A 28 6.58 11.21 -5.75
CA ASN A 28 7.65 12.22 -5.64
C ASN A 28 8.11 12.45 -4.20
N TYR A 29 7.20 12.34 -3.22
CA TYR A 29 7.53 12.46 -1.80
C TYR A 29 8.44 11.31 -1.35
N TYR A 30 8.04 10.07 -1.61
CA TYR A 30 8.77 8.88 -1.15
C TYR A 30 10.03 8.58 -1.94
N LYS A 31 10.12 9.02 -3.20
CA LYS A 31 11.31 8.88 -4.06
C LYS A 31 12.58 9.46 -3.44
N LYS A 32 12.45 10.47 -2.58
CA LYS A 32 13.57 11.09 -1.85
C LYS A 32 14.17 10.18 -0.77
N PHE A 33 13.40 9.21 -0.30
CA PHE A 33 13.79 8.34 0.81
C PHE A 33 14.14 6.94 0.32
N ASP A 34 13.31 6.35 -0.54
CA ASP A 34 13.53 5.02 -1.11
C ASP A 34 12.71 4.82 -2.39
N VAL A 35 13.35 4.26 -3.43
CA VAL A 35 12.70 4.05 -4.74
C VAL A 35 11.65 2.95 -4.67
N GLY A 36 11.86 1.91 -3.85
CA GLY A 36 10.89 0.84 -3.63
C GLY A 36 9.63 1.36 -2.92
N LEU A 37 9.82 2.18 -1.88
CA LEU A 37 8.75 2.83 -1.13
C LEU A 37 7.97 3.81 -2.00
N SER A 38 8.65 4.54 -2.88
CA SER A 38 8.02 5.40 -3.90
C SER A 38 7.08 4.63 -4.80
N HIS A 39 7.54 3.50 -5.33
CA HIS A 39 6.74 2.66 -6.22
C HIS A 39 5.55 2.06 -5.47
N GLN A 40 5.77 1.58 -4.24
CA GLN A 40 4.71 1.03 -3.40
C GLN A 40 3.63 2.08 -3.08
N ALA A 41 4.02 3.29 -2.69
CA ALA A 41 3.08 4.36 -2.35
C ALA A 41 2.20 4.75 -3.55
N ARG A 42 2.80 4.82 -4.75
CA ARG A 42 2.03 5.07 -5.99
C ARG A 42 1.00 3.97 -6.25
N LEU A 43 1.38 2.70 -6.11
CA LEU A 43 0.49 1.57 -6.31
C LEU A 43 -0.65 1.56 -5.29
N GLU A 44 -0.37 1.91 -4.04
CA GLU A 44 -1.38 2.01 -2.98
C GLU A 44 -2.43 3.09 -3.30
N VAL A 45 -2.02 4.28 -3.75
CA VAL A 45 -2.97 5.32 -4.18
C VAL A 45 -3.77 4.87 -5.41
N ALA A 46 -3.15 4.18 -6.37
CA ALA A 46 -3.85 3.66 -7.55
C ALA A 46 -4.94 2.64 -7.18
N LEU A 47 -4.70 1.78 -6.19
CA LEU A 47 -5.71 0.85 -5.67
C LEU A 47 -6.89 1.60 -5.03
N HIS A 48 -6.63 2.69 -4.30
CA HIS A 48 -7.71 3.50 -3.75
C HIS A 48 -8.52 4.21 -4.83
N ILE A 49 -7.89 4.73 -5.90
CA ILE A 49 -8.62 5.29 -7.05
C ILE A 49 -9.52 4.24 -7.70
N ALA A 50 -9.02 3.02 -7.89
CA ALA A 50 -9.79 1.93 -8.48
C ALA A 50 -10.99 1.54 -7.61
N PHE A 51 -10.82 1.54 -6.29
CA PHE A 51 -11.89 1.29 -5.33
C PHE A 51 -12.94 2.42 -5.34
N ASP A 52 -12.50 3.68 -5.33
CA ASP A 52 -13.37 4.86 -5.36
C ASP A 52 -14.19 4.92 -6.66
N LYS A 53 -13.63 4.43 -7.78
CA LYS A 53 -14.33 4.32 -9.08
C LYS A 53 -15.19 3.06 -9.22
N GLY A 54 -15.22 2.18 -8.24
CA GLY A 54 -15.96 0.91 -8.29
C GLY A 54 -15.40 -0.12 -9.28
N ILE A 55 -14.16 0.06 -9.74
CA ILE A 55 -13.46 -0.91 -10.61
C ILE A 55 -13.11 -2.17 -9.81
N ILE A 56 -12.74 -1.98 -8.54
CA ILE A 56 -12.52 -3.05 -7.57
C ILE A 56 -13.38 -2.78 -6.33
N ASN A 57 -13.65 -3.82 -5.55
CA ASN A 57 -14.45 -3.76 -4.35
C ASN A 57 -13.70 -4.35 -3.14
N GLY A 58 -14.39 -4.43 -1.99
CA GLY A 58 -13.79 -4.89 -0.74
C GLY A 58 -13.32 -6.35 -0.77
N LEU A 59 -13.98 -7.21 -1.55
CA LEU A 59 -13.59 -8.61 -1.72
C LEU A 59 -12.29 -8.72 -2.51
N ASP A 60 -12.10 -7.88 -3.53
CA ASP A 60 -10.85 -7.84 -4.31
C ASP A 60 -9.67 -7.46 -3.40
N LEU A 61 -9.85 -6.46 -2.54
CA LEU A 61 -8.84 -6.06 -1.55
C LEU A 61 -8.54 -7.19 -0.54
N ALA A 62 -9.57 -7.90 -0.09
CA ALA A 62 -9.42 -9.04 0.81
C ALA A 62 -8.63 -10.17 0.14
N LEU A 63 -8.96 -10.52 -1.11
CA LEU A 63 -8.27 -11.54 -1.90
C LEU A 63 -6.80 -11.15 -2.13
N MET A 64 -6.52 -9.91 -2.54
CA MET A 64 -5.15 -9.42 -2.71
C MET A 64 -4.34 -9.51 -1.41
N ARG A 65 -4.95 -9.22 -0.26
CA ARG A 65 -4.32 -9.38 1.06
C ARG A 65 -4.01 -10.85 1.39
N GLU A 66 -4.87 -11.78 1.00
CA GLU A 66 -4.62 -13.21 1.20
C GLU A 66 -3.51 -13.73 0.30
N LEU A 67 -3.54 -13.36 -0.98
CA LEU A 67 -2.51 -13.72 -1.95
C LEU A 67 -1.14 -13.17 -1.56
N THR A 68 -1.06 -11.92 -1.11
CA THR A 68 0.22 -11.33 -0.64
C THR A 68 0.78 -12.01 0.62
N LYS A 69 -0.07 -12.52 1.51
CA LYS A 69 0.37 -13.35 2.65
C LYS A 69 0.88 -14.71 2.19
N ALA A 70 0.20 -15.34 1.24
CA ALA A 70 0.61 -16.63 0.69
C ALA A 70 1.92 -16.52 -0.09
N TRP A 71 2.11 -15.38 -0.78
CA TRP A 71 3.27 -15.15 -1.62
C TRP A 71 4.47 -14.57 -0.88
N SER A 72 4.27 -13.96 0.29
CA SER A 72 5.37 -13.59 1.17
C SER A 72 6.08 -14.87 1.61
N PRO A 73 7.30 -15.16 1.12
CA PRO A 73 8.01 -16.33 1.59
C PRO A 73 8.19 -16.14 3.10
N LYS A 74 7.64 -17.06 3.91
CA LYS A 74 8.06 -17.17 5.30
C LYS A 74 9.58 -17.17 5.26
N LYS A 75 10.24 -16.18 5.88
CA LYS A 75 11.67 -16.25 6.15
C LYS A 75 11.88 -17.53 6.97
N LYS A 76 12.20 -18.65 6.31
CA LYS A 76 12.77 -19.84 6.93
C LYS A 76 14.16 -19.43 7.39
N GLY A 77 14.25 -18.83 8.56
CA GLY A 77 15.49 -18.21 9.01
C GLY A 77 15.37 -17.40 10.29
N SER A 78 14.76 -17.94 11.34
CA SER A 78 15.15 -17.59 12.72
C SER A 78 15.18 -18.87 13.56
N ARG A 79 16.39 -19.21 14.00
CA ARG A 79 16.86 -20.44 14.64
C ARG A 79 16.06 -20.90 15.87
N ILE A 80 15.90 -22.22 15.98
CA ILE A 80 15.99 -23.05 17.20
C ILE A 80 16.53 -24.38 16.65
N PHE A 81 17.75 -24.88 16.89
CA PHE A 81 18.73 -24.80 17.97
C PHE A 81 20.14 -24.58 17.40
#